data_AF-A0AA41MP51-F1
#
_entry.id   AF-A0AA41MP51-F1
#
_cell.length_a   1.000
_cell.length_b   1.000
_cell.length_c   1.000
_cell.angle_alpha   90.00
_cell.angle_beta   90.00
_cell.angle_gamma   90.00
#
_symmetry.space_group_name_H-M   'P 1'
#
loop_
_entity.id
_entity.type
_entity.pdbx_description
1 polymer ?
#
loop_
_entity_poly.entity_id
_entity_poly.type
_entity_poly.pdbx_seq_one_letter_code
_entity_poly.pdbx_strand_id
1 'polypeptide(L)'
;MLSVCIAAAVARTLPRRAGMVSKNALGSSFIAARNLHASNTHLQNIGTAEMSSILEERILGADTSVDLEETGRVLSIGDGIARVHGLRNVQAEEMVEFSSGLKVGEELLGRLVVALGNAIDGKGPIGSKTRRRVGLKTPGIIPQISVREPMQTGIKAVDSLVPIGHGQCELIIGDRQTGKTSIAIDTIINQKCFNDGSDEKKKLYCIYVAIGQK
;
A
#
# COMPACT_ATOMS: atom_id res chain seq x y z
N MET A 1 46.73 -9.77 -35.16
CA MET A 1 47.18 -8.46 -35.67
C MET A 1 46.32 -7.39 -35.00
N LEU A 2 46.75 -6.53 -34.07
CA LEU A 2 48.04 -6.24 -33.44
C LEU A 2 47.83 -6.17 -31.91
N SER A 3 48.87 -6.58 -31.19
CA SER A 3 49.18 -6.31 -29.78
C SER A 3 49.51 -4.81 -29.59
N VAL A 4 49.50 -4.20 -28.39
CA VAL A 4 50.50 -4.36 -27.32
C VAL A 4 50.07 -3.53 -26.10
N CYS A 5 50.19 -4.14 -24.92
CA CYS A 5 50.18 -3.55 -23.57
C CYS A 5 51.48 -2.79 -23.23
N ILE A 6 51.51 -2.01 -22.13
CA ILE A 6 52.63 -1.71 -21.19
C ILE A 6 52.48 -0.24 -20.70
N ALA A 7 51.95 0.00 -19.49
CA ALA A 7 52.62 0.10 -18.16
C ALA A 7 53.07 1.55 -17.85
N ALA A 8 52.55 2.17 -16.78
CA ALA A 8 53.16 2.33 -15.44
C ALA A 8 54.24 3.45 -15.42
N ALA A 9 54.50 4.28 -14.41
CA ALA A 9 54.11 4.37 -13.01
C ALA A 9 54.65 5.72 -12.42
N VAL A 10 54.10 6.14 -11.27
CA VAL A 10 54.81 6.75 -10.11
C VAL A 10 55.35 8.21 -10.20
N ALA A 11 54.54 9.10 -9.64
CA ALA A 11 54.76 9.96 -8.44
C ALA A 11 56.00 10.87 -8.23
N ARG A 12 55.67 12.01 -7.60
CA ARG A 12 56.41 12.94 -6.71
C ARG A 12 57.02 14.17 -7.37
N THR A 13 56.55 15.37 -6.98
CA THR A 13 57.29 16.35 -6.15
C THR A 13 56.50 17.67 -5.97
N LEU A 14 56.17 18.00 -4.71
CA LEU A 14 56.04 19.38 -4.17
C LEU A 14 57.44 20.04 -4.14
N PRO A 15 57.66 21.34 -3.82
CA PRO A 15 56.74 22.44 -3.46
C PRO A 15 57.03 23.78 -4.21
N ARG A 16 56.28 24.85 -3.93
CA ARG A 16 56.75 26.25 -3.66
C ARG A 16 55.73 27.33 -4.05
N ARG A 17 55.12 27.98 -3.06
CA ARG A 17 55.29 29.43 -2.77
C ARG A 17 54.31 29.87 -1.68
N ALA A 18 54.88 30.27 -0.54
CA ALA A 18 54.24 31.14 0.44
C ALA A 18 54.64 32.60 0.14
N GLY A 19 53.77 33.55 0.49
CA GLY A 19 54.17 34.93 0.79
C GLY A 19 53.15 36.03 0.47
N MET A 20 52.95 36.90 1.48
CA MET A 20 52.23 38.19 1.54
C MET A 20 50.77 38.11 1.99
N VAL A 21 50.43 38.24 3.28
CA VAL A 21 50.58 39.36 4.24
C VAL A 21 49.94 40.65 3.75
N SER A 22 48.76 40.98 4.32
CA SER A 22 48.34 42.35 4.55
C SER A 22 47.80 42.47 5.97
N LYS A 23 48.31 43.47 6.68
CA LYS A 23 47.98 43.86 8.06
C LYS A 23 46.86 44.91 8.01
N ASN A 24 45.90 44.82 8.94
CA ASN A 24 45.20 45.92 9.61
C ASN A 24 44.35 45.29 10.73
N ALA A 25 44.86 45.25 11.97
CA ALA A 25 44.50 46.16 13.08
C ALA A 25 43.05 45.98 13.55
N LEU A 26 42.83 45.13 14.56
CA LEU A 26 42.60 45.48 15.98
C LEU A 26 41.18 46.01 16.28
N GLY A 27 40.38 45.14 16.89
CA GLY A 27 39.10 45.46 17.52
C GLY A 27 38.71 44.32 18.45
N SER A 28 39.08 44.45 19.72
CA SER A 28 38.87 43.48 20.79
C SER A 28 37.40 43.39 21.22
N SER A 29 36.81 42.21 21.08
CA SER A 29 35.75 41.75 21.97
C SER A 29 35.92 40.24 22.15
N PHE A 30 36.61 39.87 23.24
CA PHE A 30 36.58 38.51 23.79
C PHE A 30 35.14 38.19 24.19
N ILE A 31 34.39 37.55 23.30
CA ILE A 31 33.16 36.86 23.68
C ILE A 31 33.55 35.39 23.83
N ALA A 32 33.44 34.92 25.07
CA ALA A 32 33.74 33.57 25.50
C ALA A 32 33.19 32.53 24.50
N ALA A 33 34.08 31.69 24.00
CA ALA A 33 33.72 30.44 23.36
C ALA A 33 32.98 29.58 24.40
N ARG A 34 31.65 29.68 24.43
CA ARG A 34 30.81 28.64 25.03
C ARG A 34 31.02 27.40 24.16
N ASN A 35 31.69 26.41 24.71
CA ASN A 35 31.69 25.04 24.19
C ASN A 35 30.23 24.57 24.13
N LEU A 36 29.58 24.76 22.98
CA LEU A 36 28.35 24.07 22.65
C LEU A 36 28.71 22.60 22.47
N HIS A 37 28.46 21.83 23.52
CA HIS A 37 28.48 20.39 23.46
C HIS A 37 27.25 19.96 22.65
N ALA A 38 27.35 20.06 21.31
CA ALA A 38 26.43 19.39 20.42
C ALA A 38 26.81 17.91 20.45
N SER A 39 26.09 17.14 21.27
CA SER A 39 26.05 15.69 21.09
C SER A 39 25.49 15.44 19.69
N ASN A 40 26.37 15.06 18.75
CA ASN A 40 25.99 14.43 17.50
C ASN A 40 25.38 13.07 17.83
N THR A 41 24.14 13.06 18.31
CA THR A 41 23.29 11.88 18.20
C THR A 41 22.99 11.73 16.73
N HIS A 42 23.69 10.79 16.13
CA HIS A 42 23.39 10.10 14.88
C HIS A 42 21.92 10.24 14.48
N LEU A 43 21.60 11.33 13.77
CA LEU A 43 20.34 11.49 13.07
C LEU A 43 20.44 10.54 11.88
N GLN A 44 19.90 9.35 12.07
CA GLN A 44 19.52 8.49 10.96
C GLN A 44 18.69 9.34 10.01
N ASN A 45 18.99 9.27 8.71
CA ASN A 45 18.24 9.87 7.60
C ASN A 45 16.78 9.41 7.64
N ILE A 46 15.99 10.03 8.52
CA ILE A 46 14.53 9.99 8.54
C ILE A 46 14.13 11.27 7.82
N GLY A 47 13.44 11.14 6.69
CA GLY A 47 13.16 12.17 5.69
C GLY A 47 13.11 13.60 6.24
N THR A 48 14.20 14.34 6.05
CA THR A 48 14.36 15.73 6.50
C THR A 48 13.32 16.67 5.90
N ALA A 49 12.79 16.36 4.72
CA ALA A 49 11.76 17.14 4.05
C ALA A 49 10.40 17.11 4.79
N GLU A 50 10.03 15.98 5.37
CA GLU A 50 8.72 15.79 6.02
C GLU A 50 8.68 16.49 7.39
N MET A 51 9.78 16.39 8.14
CA MET A 51 9.92 17.09 9.42
C MET A 51 10.02 18.61 9.23
N SER A 52 10.59 19.09 8.14
CA SER A 52 10.61 20.53 7.80
C SER A 52 9.20 21.07 7.61
N SER A 53 8.35 20.37 6.86
CA SER A 53 6.96 20.79 6.60
C SER A 53 6.14 20.93 7.89
N ILE A 54 6.31 19.99 8.82
CA ILE A 54 5.62 20.02 10.12
C ILE A 54 6.13 21.18 10.99
N LEU A 55 7.44 21.45 10.96
CA LEU A 55 8.04 22.54 11.72
C LEU A 55 7.65 23.91 11.14
N GLU A 56 7.57 24.02 9.82
CA GLU A 56 7.09 25.22 9.12
C GLU A 56 5.65 25.57 9.52
N GLU A 57 4.74 24.58 9.52
CA GLU A 57 3.35 24.76 9.97
C GLU A 57 3.27 25.25 11.44
N ARG A 58 4.13 24.72 12.33
CA ARG A 58 4.20 25.15 13.74
C ARG A 58 4.74 26.57 13.91
N ILE A 59 5.70 26.98 13.08
CA ILE A 59 6.29 28.33 13.14
C ILE A 59 5.31 29.38 12.61
N LEU A 60 4.46 29.02 11.64
CA LEU A 60 3.42 29.89 11.09
C LEU A 60 2.24 30.14 12.05
N GLY A 61 2.21 29.47 13.21
CA GLY A 61 1.24 29.75 14.27
C GLY A 61 -0.20 29.33 13.97
N ALA A 62 -0.41 28.39 13.05
CA ALA A 62 -1.72 27.79 12.84
C ALA A 62 -2.03 26.83 14.01
N ASP A 63 -3.04 27.14 14.81
CA ASP A 63 -3.55 26.27 15.88
C ASP A 63 -4.33 25.09 15.28
N THR A 64 -3.63 24.14 14.66
CA THR A 64 -4.22 22.87 14.17
C THR A 64 -4.40 21.83 15.28
N SER A 65 -4.38 22.25 16.56
CA SER A 65 -4.39 21.33 17.70
C SER A 65 -5.69 20.52 17.79
N VAL A 66 -6.83 21.12 17.44
CA VAL A 66 -8.15 20.48 17.44
C VAL A 66 -8.28 19.44 16.31
N ASP A 67 -7.72 19.72 15.13
CA ASP A 67 -7.76 18.79 14.00
C ASP A 67 -6.91 17.54 14.24
N LEU A 68 -5.80 17.66 14.98
CA LEU A 68 -4.83 16.57 15.21
C LEU A 68 -5.24 15.57 16.30
N GLU A 69 -6.35 15.77 17.01
CA GLU A 69 -6.84 14.83 18.02
C GLU A 69 -7.43 13.57 17.37
N GLU A 70 -8.32 13.76 16.39
CA GLU A 70 -9.05 12.69 15.70
C GLU A 70 -8.59 12.47 14.26
N THR A 71 -7.89 13.43 13.65
CA THR A 71 -7.34 13.29 12.30
C THR A 71 -5.80 13.29 12.33
N GLY A 72 -5.21 12.60 11.36
CA GLY A 72 -3.77 12.50 11.22
C GLY A 72 -3.33 12.59 9.77
N ARG A 73 -2.13 13.11 9.57
CA ARG A 73 -1.49 13.22 8.26
C ARG A 73 -0.49 12.09 8.08
N VAL A 74 -0.61 11.37 6.97
CA VAL A 74 0.35 10.31 6.62
C VAL A 74 1.69 10.95 6.28
N LEU A 75 2.75 10.50 6.95
CA LEU A 75 4.13 10.89 6.69
C LEU A 75 4.71 10.01 5.59
N SER A 76 4.79 8.70 5.87
CA SER A 76 5.41 7.73 4.97
C SER A 76 4.57 6.47 4.83
N ILE A 77 4.55 5.89 3.63
CA ILE A 77 3.95 4.58 3.34
C ILE A 77 5.05 3.67 2.79
N GLY A 78 5.23 2.49 3.40
CA GLY A 78 6.18 1.48 2.94
C GLY A 78 5.83 0.10 3.48
N ASP A 79 5.97 -0.95 2.66
CA ASP A 79 5.75 -2.36 3.03
C ASP A 79 4.40 -2.64 3.72
N GLY A 80 3.35 -1.91 3.34
CA GLY A 80 2.02 -2.04 3.95
C GLY A 80 1.88 -1.39 5.34
N ILE A 81 2.89 -0.64 5.78
CA ILE A 81 2.90 0.13 7.04
C ILE A 81 2.85 1.63 6.70
N ALA A 82 1.95 2.35 7.37
CA ALA A 82 1.87 3.81 7.28
C ALA A 82 2.32 4.44 8.61
N ARG A 83 3.17 5.46 8.53
CA ARG A 83 3.51 6.33 9.67
C ARG A 83 2.64 7.57 9.59
N VAL A 84 1.92 7.89 10.66
CA VAL A 84 0.94 8.99 10.70
C VAL A 84 1.30 9.94 11.84
N HIS A 85 1.28 11.24 11.57
CA HIS A 85 1.41 12.30 12.58
C HIS A 85 0.02 12.84 12.94
N GLY A 86 -0.31 12.92 14.22
CA GLY A 86 -1.65 13.28 14.72
C GLY A 86 -2.28 12.11 15.46
N LEU A 87 -3.61 11.97 15.37
CA LEU A 87 -4.36 10.88 16.00
C LEU A 87 -4.04 10.71 17.49
N ARG A 88 -4.00 11.80 18.26
CA ARG A 88 -3.58 11.75 19.68
C ARG A 88 -4.51 10.90 20.56
N ASN A 89 -5.79 10.80 20.18
CA ASN A 89 -6.80 10.05 20.91
C ASN A 89 -6.94 8.59 20.44
N VAL A 90 -6.10 8.13 19.50
CA VAL A 90 -6.19 6.77 18.96
C VAL A 90 -5.76 5.72 19.99
N GLN A 91 -6.53 4.67 20.12
CA GLN A 91 -6.24 3.53 20.99
C GLN A 91 -5.39 2.48 20.26
N ALA A 92 -4.65 1.68 21.03
CA ALA A 92 -4.02 0.50 20.46
C ALA A 92 -5.09 -0.43 19.89
N GLU A 93 -4.82 -1.02 18.72
CA GLU A 93 -5.77 -1.87 17.97
C GLU A 93 -7.02 -1.15 17.43
N GLU A 94 -7.06 0.18 17.46
CA GLU A 94 -8.13 0.94 16.84
C GLU A 94 -8.01 0.96 15.30
N MET A 95 -9.14 0.76 14.62
CA MET A 95 -9.21 0.76 13.16
C MET A 95 -9.23 2.19 12.62
N VAL A 96 -8.12 2.61 12.03
CA VAL A 96 -8.00 3.91 11.35
C VAL A 96 -8.38 3.79 9.87
N GLU A 97 -9.17 4.74 9.37
CA GLU A 97 -9.58 4.79 7.96
C GLU A 97 -8.72 5.81 7.21
N PHE A 98 -8.00 5.36 6.18
CA PHE A 98 -7.38 6.27 5.23
C PHE A 98 -8.47 6.89 4.32
N SER A 99 -8.29 8.15 3.93
CA SER A 99 -9.19 8.84 2.98
C SER A 99 -9.35 8.10 1.64
N SER A 100 -8.45 7.16 1.35
CA SER A 100 -8.59 6.15 0.31
C SER A 100 -9.49 4.97 0.74
N GLY A 101 -10.78 5.20 1.03
CA GLY A 101 -11.74 4.09 1.12
C GLY A 101 -11.82 3.31 -0.21
N LEU A 102 -12.17 2.02 -0.17
CA LEU A 102 -12.18 1.18 -1.37
C LEU A 102 -13.36 1.52 -2.28
N LYS A 103 -13.07 1.72 -3.57
CA LYS A 103 -14.08 1.87 -4.61
C LYS A 103 -14.79 0.53 -4.84
N VAL A 104 -16.13 0.56 -4.84
CA VAL A 104 -16.97 -0.62 -5.08
C VAL A 104 -18.03 -0.27 -6.13
N GLY A 105 -18.31 -1.17 -7.06
CA GLY A 105 -19.36 -0.98 -8.06
C GLY A 105 -19.19 -1.94 -9.24
N GLU A 106 -20.18 -1.93 -10.13
CA GLU A 106 -20.18 -2.75 -11.35
C GLU A 106 -19.02 -2.40 -12.30
N GLU A 107 -18.47 -1.20 -12.19
CA GLU A 107 -17.31 -0.76 -12.96
C GLU A 107 -16.02 -1.57 -12.70
N LEU A 108 -16.00 -2.39 -11.65
CA LEU A 108 -14.92 -3.33 -11.36
C LEU A 108 -14.98 -4.60 -12.22
N LEU A 109 -16.13 -4.89 -12.84
CA LEU A 109 -16.31 -6.09 -13.64
C LEU A 109 -15.33 -6.07 -14.83
N GLY A 110 -14.56 -7.16 -14.96
CA GLY A 110 -13.55 -7.31 -16.01
C GLY A 110 -12.28 -6.47 -15.81
N ARG A 111 -12.12 -5.81 -14.66
CA ARG A 111 -10.92 -5.06 -14.28
C ARG A 111 -10.03 -5.89 -13.36
N LEU A 112 -8.72 -5.63 -13.40
CA LEU A 112 -7.77 -6.20 -12.45
C LEU A 112 -7.38 -5.13 -11.43
N VAL A 113 -7.61 -5.41 -10.15
CA VAL A 113 -7.40 -4.45 -9.06
C VAL A 113 -6.50 -4.98 -7.96
N VAL A 114 -5.71 -4.08 -7.39
CA VAL A 114 -4.95 -4.34 -6.15
C VAL A 114 -5.86 -4.17 -4.94
N ALA A 115 -5.46 -4.70 -3.79
CA ALA A 115 -6.19 -4.60 -2.52
C ALA A 115 -6.60 -3.17 -2.12
N LEU A 116 -5.86 -2.14 -2.56
CA LEU A 116 -6.20 -0.72 -2.33
C LEU A 116 -7.25 -0.15 -3.30
N GLY A 117 -7.75 -0.95 -4.24
CA GLY A 117 -8.77 -0.54 -5.23
C GLY A 117 -8.22 0.15 -6.47
N ASN A 118 -6.89 0.19 -6.64
CA ASN A 118 -6.24 0.73 -7.84
C ASN A 118 -6.22 -0.31 -8.96
N ALA A 119 -6.53 0.10 -10.18
CA ALA A 119 -6.46 -0.77 -11.36
C ALA A 119 -5.01 -0.98 -11.82
N ILE A 120 -4.67 -2.22 -12.18
CA ILE A 120 -3.35 -2.61 -12.71
C ILE A 120 -3.41 -3.17 -14.14
N ASP A 121 -4.58 -3.12 -14.77
CA ASP A 121 -4.82 -3.64 -16.12
C ASP A 121 -4.45 -2.66 -17.25
N GLY A 122 -3.94 -1.47 -16.94
CA GLY A 122 -3.57 -0.46 -17.93
C GLY A 122 -4.75 0.20 -18.66
N LYS A 123 -6.01 -0.11 -18.29
CA LYS A 123 -7.22 0.42 -18.93
C LYS A 123 -7.72 1.74 -18.32
N GLY A 124 -6.83 2.51 -17.69
CA GLY A 124 -7.15 3.78 -17.02
C GLY A 124 -7.79 3.62 -15.62
N PRO A 125 -8.21 4.72 -14.97
CA PRO A 125 -8.75 4.70 -13.61
C PRO A 125 -10.18 4.13 -13.55
N ILE A 126 -10.55 3.57 -12.39
CA ILE A 126 -11.93 3.11 -12.11
C ILE A 126 -12.78 4.31 -11.69
N GLY A 127 -13.93 4.51 -12.36
CA GLY A 127 -14.83 5.65 -12.21
C GLY A 127 -15.83 5.55 -11.05
N SER A 128 -15.73 4.52 -10.20
CA SER A 128 -16.77 4.21 -9.24
C SER A 128 -17.00 5.37 -8.26
N LYS A 129 -18.28 5.68 -8.09
CA LYS A 129 -18.79 6.75 -7.22
C LYS A 129 -18.92 6.30 -5.76
N THR A 130 -19.06 5.00 -5.52
CA THR A 130 -19.38 4.45 -4.20
C THR A 130 -18.12 3.89 -3.56
N ARG A 131 -17.89 4.26 -2.30
CA ARG A 131 -16.82 3.68 -1.48
C ARG A 131 -17.40 2.87 -0.33
N ARG A 132 -16.76 1.76 0.02
CA ARG A 132 -17.12 0.94 1.20
C ARG A 132 -15.89 0.69 2.06
N ARG A 133 -16.15 0.57 3.37
CA ARG A 133 -15.16 0.18 4.38
C ARG A 133 -14.89 -1.32 4.31
N VAL A 134 -13.65 -1.73 4.60
CA VAL A 134 -13.21 -3.14 4.56
C VAL A 134 -13.65 -3.92 5.82
N GLY A 135 -13.93 -3.22 6.92
CA GLY A 135 -14.36 -3.81 8.20
C GLY A 135 -15.85 -3.61 8.52
N LEU A 136 -16.75 -3.79 7.54
CA LEU A 136 -18.19 -3.78 7.83
C LEU A 136 -18.56 -5.02 8.65
N LYS A 137 -19.41 -4.86 9.67
CA LYS A 137 -19.90 -5.98 10.48
C LYS A 137 -20.74 -6.93 9.61
N THR A 138 -20.54 -8.23 9.81
CA THR A 138 -21.32 -9.29 9.16
C THR A 138 -22.81 -9.16 9.53
N PRO A 139 -23.74 -9.48 8.61
CA PRO A 139 -25.16 -9.54 8.94
C PRO A 139 -25.41 -10.51 10.10
N GLY A 140 -26.30 -10.14 11.02
CA GLY A 140 -26.73 -11.02 12.12
C GLY A 140 -27.54 -12.23 11.63
N ILE A 141 -28.06 -13.01 12.57
CA ILE A 141 -28.79 -14.26 12.27
C ILE A 141 -30.15 -13.98 11.59
N ILE A 142 -30.90 -12.97 12.04
CA ILE A 142 -32.27 -12.67 11.58
C ILE A 142 -32.37 -12.41 10.06
N PRO A 143 -31.49 -11.61 9.41
CA PRO A 143 -31.59 -11.38 7.97
C PRO A 143 -31.12 -12.56 7.10
N GLN A 144 -30.55 -13.63 7.67
CA GLN A 144 -30.05 -14.76 6.90
C GLN A 144 -31.19 -15.69 6.48
N ILE A 145 -31.15 -16.17 5.25
CA ILE A 145 -32.11 -17.13 4.70
C ILE A 145 -31.37 -18.44 4.45
N SER A 146 -32.04 -19.57 4.67
CA SER A 146 -31.50 -20.89 4.34
C SER A 146 -31.22 -20.99 2.84
N VAL A 147 -30.07 -21.56 2.49
CA VAL A 147 -29.65 -21.73 1.10
C VAL A 147 -30.54 -22.76 0.40
N ARG A 148 -31.17 -22.33 -0.71
CA ARG A 148 -32.13 -23.14 -1.49
C ARG A 148 -31.82 -23.19 -2.98
N GLU A 149 -30.95 -22.32 -3.46
CA GLU A 149 -30.61 -22.22 -4.88
C GLU A 149 -29.23 -22.87 -5.09
N PRO A 150 -29.12 -23.87 -5.99
CA PRO A 150 -27.84 -24.50 -6.28
C PRO A 150 -27.00 -23.63 -7.21
N MET A 151 -25.69 -23.58 -6.96
CA MET A 151 -24.69 -22.99 -7.86
C MET A 151 -24.04 -24.11 -8.67
N GLN A 152 -24.14 -24.03 -9.99
CA GLN A 152 -23.65 -25.07 -10.89
C GLN A 152 -22.16 -24.88 -11.18
N THR A 153 -21.32 -25.84 -10.77
CA THR A 153 -19.88 -25.77 -11.04
C THR A 153 -19.53 -26.26 -12.45
N GLY A 154 -20.34 -27.14 -13.03
CA GLY A 154 -20.05 -27.80 -14.30
C GLY A 154 -19.15 -29.04 -14.14
N ILE A 155 -18.72 -29.34 -12.92
CA ILE A 155 -17.89 -30.50 -12.60
C ILE A 155 -18.82 -31.60 -12.10
N LYS A 156 -18.98 -32.67 -12.90
CA LYS A 156 -19.89 -33.78 -12.58
C LYS A 156 -19.68 -34.35 -11.18
N ALA A 157 -18.42 -34.51 -10.76
CA ALA A 157 -18.08 -35.05 -9.45
C ALA A 157 -18.55 -34.13 -8.31
N VAL A 158 -18.43 -32.80 -8.48
CA VAL A 158 -18.86 -31.82 -7.47
C VAL A 158 -20.37 -31.71 -7.48
N ASP A 159 -20.99 -31.42 -8.63
CA ASP A 159 -22.43 -31.18 -8.72
C ASP A 159 -23.28 -32.41 -8.33
N SER A 160 -22.73 -33.63 -8.47
CA SER A 160 -23.45 -34.87 -8.10
C SER A 160 -23.21 -35.31 -6.65
N LEU A 161 -22.00 -35.11 -6.10
CA LEU A 161 -21.62 -35.66 -4.79
C LEU A 161 -21.60 -34.59 -3.69
N VAL A 162 -21.13 -33.38 -4.01
CA VAL A 162 -20.94 -32.27 -3.05
C VAL A 162 -21.53 -30.99 -3.67
N PRO A 163 -22.86 -30.90 -3.78
CA PRO A 163 -23.51 -29.75 -4.41
C PRO A 163 -23.30 -28.48 -3.58
N ILE A 164 -22.97 -27.39 -4.26
CA ILE A 164 -22.74 -26.08 -3.64
C ILE A 164 -23.95 -25.19 -3.92
N GLY A 165 -24.41 -24.43 -2.91
CA GLY A 165 -25.52 -23.50 -3.01
C GLY A 165 -25.14 -22.03 -2.91
N HIS A 166 -26.01 -21.14 -3.38
CA HIS A 166 -25.84 -19.69 -3.27
C HIS A 166 -25.84 -19.23 -1.81
N GLY A 167 -24.74 -18.63 -1.37
CA GLY A 167 -24.56 -18.18 0.02
C GLY A 167 -23.94 -19.23 0.95
N GLN A 168 -23.47 -20.36 0.41
CA GLN A 168 -22.65 -21.33 1.15
C GLN A 168 -21.16 -21.02 1.00
N CYS A 169 -20.39 -21.44 2.01
CA CYS A 169 -18.93 -21.41 1.98
C CYS A 169 -18.43 -22.85 1.84
N GLU A 170 -17.72 -23.15 0.75
CA GLU A 170 -17.14 -24.47 0.48
C GLU A 170 -15.61 -24.41 0.50
N LEU A 171 -14.97 -25.41 1.11
CA LEU A 171 -13.52 -25.47 1.25
C LEU A 171 -12.88 -26.39 0.21
N ILE A 172 -12.03 -25.81 -0.66
CA ILE A 172 -11.19 -26.59 -1.58
C ILE A 172 -9.82 -26.82 -0.94
N ILE A 173 -9.59 -28.05 -0.47
CA ILE A 173 -8.33 -28.46 0.19
C ILE A 173 -7.61 -29.56 -0.62
N GLY A 174 -6.28 -29.60 -0.52
CA GLY A 174 -5.45 -30.62 -1.16
C GLY A 174 -3.98 -30.20 -1.27
N ASP A 175 -3.14 -31.08 -1.81
CA ASP A 175 -1.69 -30.85 -1.95
C ASP A 175 -1.33 -29.89 -3.10
N ARG A 176 -0.07 -29.49 -3.19
CA ARG A 176 0.41 -28.67 -4.31
C ARG A 176 0.11 -29.36 -5.65
N GLN A 177 -0.26 -28.58 -6.66
CA GLN A 177 -0.50 -29.04 -8.03
C GLN A 177 -1.63 -30.08 -8.20
N THR A 178 -2.55 -30.20 -7.24
CA THR A 178 -3.72 -31.11 -7.35
C THR A 178 -4.93 -30.52 -8.07
N GLY A 179 -4.76 -29.42 -8.83
CA GLY A 179 -5.86 -28.82 -9.60
C GLY A 179 -6.83 -27.95 -8.80
N LYS A 180 -6.51 -27.57 -7.56
CA LYS A 180 -7.36 -26.66 -6.75
C LYS A 180 -7.75 -25.38 -7.49
N THR A 181 -6.78 -24.75 -8.15
CA THR A 181 -7.01 -23.54 -8.95
C THR A 181 -7.87 -23.83 -10.19
N SER A 182 -7.65 -24.97 -10.84
CA SER A 182 -8.43 -25.38 -12.01
C SER A 182 -9.90 -25.55 -11.67
N ILE A 183 -10.23 -26.21 -10.56
CA ILE A 183 -11.62 -26.36 -10.07
C ILE A 183 -12.30 -25.00 -9.92
N ALA A 184 -11.63 -24.03 -9.29
CA ALA A 184 -12.17 -22.68 -9.10
C ALA A 184 -12.34 -21.93 -10.44
N ILE A 185 -11.36 -22.02 -11.35
CA ILE A 185 -11.42 -21.36 -12.65
C ILE A 185 -12.52 -21.97 -13.52
N ASP A 186 -12.63 -23.29 -13.58
CA ASP A 186 -13.64 -23.99 -14.37
C ASP A 186 -15.05 -23.64 -13.87
N THR A 187 -15.22 -23.54 -12.55
CA THR A 187 -16.46 -23.07 -11.91
C THR A 187 -16.84 -21.67 -12.36
N ILE A 188 -15.87 -20.75 -12.46
CA ILE A 188 -16.10 -19.37 -12.94
C ILE A 188 -16.47 -19.36 -14.43
N ILE A 189 -15.76 -20.14 -15.26
CA ILE A 189 -16.00 -20.21 -16.70
C ILE A 189 -17.40 -20.76 -16.99
N ASN A 190 -17.86 -21.77 -16.22
CA ASN A 190 -19.18 -22.36 -16.39
C ASN A 190 -20.33 -21.34 -16.21
N GLN A 191 -20.12 -20.28 -15.42
CA GLN A 191 -21.13 -19.24 -15.20
C GLN A 191 -21.45 -18.42 -16.45
N LYS A 192 -20.60 -18.47 -17.48
CA LYS A 192 -20.83 -17.78 -18.74
C LYS A 192 -22.21 -18.11 -19.34
N CYS A 193 -22.61 -19.38 -19.29
CA CYS A 193 -23.89 -19.83 -19.84
C CYS A 193 -25.11 -19.12 -19.20
N PHE A 194 -25.03 -18.79 -17.91
CA PHE A 194 -26.10 -18.09 -17.19
C PHE A 194 -25.97 -16.57 -17.35
N ASN A 195 -24.75 -16.06 -17.41
CA ASN A 195 -24.47 -14.63 -17.52
C ASN A 195 -24.79 -14.06 -18.91
N ASP A 196 -24.62 -14.85 -19.97
CA ASP A 196 -25.00 -14.48 -21.34
C ASP A 196 -26.53 -14.47 -21.56
N GLY A 197 -27.29 -15.04 -20.61
CA GLY A 197 -28.75 -15.08 -20.65
C GLY A 197 -29.43 -13.76 -20.25
N SER A 198 -30.75 -13.69 -20.44
CA SER A 198 -31.59 -12.55 -20.06
C SER A 198 -31.99 -12.55 -18.57
N ASP A 199 -31.88 -13.68 -17.88
CA ASP A 199 -32.40 -13.86 -16.52
C ASP A 199 -31.45 -13.30 -15.47
N GLU A 200 -31.68 -12.06 -15.00
CA GLU A 200 -30.86 -11.42 -13.95
C GLU A 200 -30.75 -12.25 -12.66
N LYS A 201 -31.80 -12.98 -12.28
CA LYS A 201 -31.82 -13.78 -11.04
C LYS A 201 -30.84 -14.96 -11.06
N LYS A 202 -30.48 -15.44 -12.25
CA LYS A 202 -29.56 -16.58 -12.43
C LYS A 202 -28.13 -16.14 -12.68
N LYS A 203 -27.90 -14.84 -12.89
CA LYS A 203 -26.55 -14.32 -13.11
C LYS A 203 -25.73 -14.45 -11.86
N LEU A 204 -24.45 -14.78 -12.05
CA LEU A 204 -23.48 -14.89 -10.97
C LEU A 204 -22.23 -14.11 -11.34
N TYR A 205 -21.94 -13.07 -10.56
CA TYR A 205 -20.72 -12.28 -10.69
C TYR A 205 -19.61 -12.95 -9.86
N CYS A 206 -18.50 -13.29 -10.52
CA CYS A 206 -17.38 -13.96 -9.88
C CYS A 206 -16.25 -12.98 -9.54
N ILE A 207 -15.66 -13.15 -8.35
CA ILE A 207 -14.48 -12.39 -7.91
C ILE A 207 -13.37 -13.39 -7.60
N TYR A 208 -12.23 -13.27 -8.27
CA TYR A 208 -11.06 -14.09 -8.01
C TYR A 208 -10.00 -13.28 -7.27
N VAL A 209 -9.57 -13.76 -6.10
CA VAL A 209 -8.57 -13.09 -5.25
C VAL A 209 -7.29 -13.91 -5.25
N ALA A 210 -6.25 -13.38 -5.90
CA ALA A 210 -4.92 -13.99 -5.93
C ALA A 210 -4.07 -13.46 -4.76
N ILE A 211 -3.64 -14.35 -3.87
CA ILE A 211 -2.77 -14.00 -2.73
C ILE A 211 -1.46 -14.78 -2.86
N GLY A 212 -0.33 -14.06 -2.91
CA GLY A 212 1.01 -14.67 -2.96
C GLY A 212 1.30 -15.47 -4.24
N GLN A 213 0.54 -15.25 -5.30
CA GLN A 213 0.77 -15.88 -6.61
C GLN A 213 1.89 -15.15 -7.36
N LYS A 214 2.63 -15.89 -8.19
CA LYS A 214 3.73 -15.38 -9.02
C LYS A 214 3.33 -15.41 -10.49
#